data_AF-A0A2M7SN38-F1
#
_entry.id   AF-A0A2M7SN38-F1
#
_cell.length_a   1.000
_cell.length_b   1.000
_cell.length_c   1.000
_cell.angle_alpha   90.00
_cell.angle_beta   90.00
_cell.angle_gamma   90.00
#
_symmetry.space_group_name_H-M   'P 1'
#
loop_
_entity.id
_entity.type
_entity.pdbx_description
1 polymer ?
#
loop_
_entity_poly.entity_id
_entity_poly.type
_entity_poly.pdbx_seq_one_letter_code
_entity_poly.pdbx_strand_id
1 'polypeptide(L)'
;MRTLGQKRAEFALNKVVDIPQDKKDKFKPFSAGAPSMILQNGFGQALAFWIAKSKNEYSEHMTMFNIVKEWLCQNNLTTGQNTTEFIRNISQLDQSQYLTAQKETLALLEWVKRYANAGL
;
A
#
# COMPACT_ATOMS: atom_id res chain seq x y z
N MET A 1 4.05 25.38 -2.82
CA MET A 1 4.57 24.03 -3.09
C MET A 1 3.98 23.09 -2.04
N ARG A 2 3.38 21.94 -2.43
CA ARG A 2 2.87 20.95 -1.45
C ARG A 2 4.01 20.06 -0.96
N THR A 3 4.04 19.74 0.33
CA THR A 3 5.03 18.81 0.91
C THR A 3 4.70 17.37 0.51
N LEU A 4 5.69 16.47 0.57
CA LEU A 4 5.45 15.04 0.33
C LEU A 4 4.45 14.44 1.35
N GLY A 5 4.47 14.93 2.59
CA GLY A 5 3.48 14.55 3.60
C GLY A 5 2.04 14.94 3.21
N GLN A 6 1.84 16.14 2.65
CA GLN A 6 0.53 16.57 2.15
C GLN A 6 0.06 15.70 0.98
N LYS A 7 0.96 15.34 0.05
CA LYS A 7 0.63 14.45 -1.07
C LYS A 7 0.22 13.05 -0.60
N ARG A 8 0.94 12.46 0.37
CA ARG A 8 0.57 11.17 0.97
C ARG A 8 -0.79 11.21 1.63
N ALA A 9 -1.05 12.27 2.41
CA ALA A 9 -2.31 12.45 3.11
C ALA A 9 -3.49 12.54 2.12
N GLU A 10 -3.38 13.38 1.10
CA GLU A 10 -4.39 13.53 0.05
C GLU A 10 -4.63 12.21 -0.71
N PHE A 11 -3.57 11.55 -1.16
CA PHE A 11 -3.69 10.28 -1.86
C PHE A 11 -4.35 9.20 -0.99
N ALA A 12 -3.88 9.03 0.25
CA ALA A 12 -4.44 8.06 1.17
C ALA A 12 -5.91 8.34 1.50
N LEU A 13 -6.28 9.61 1.68
CA LEU A 13 -7.67 10.00 1.92
C LEU A 13 -8.57 9.58 0.76
N ASN A 14 -8.19 9.97 -0.47
CA ASN A 14 -8.97 9.62 -1.68
C ASN A 14 -9.15 8.10 -1.77
N LYS A 15 -8.06 7.34 -1.59
CA LYS A 15 -8.13 5.88 -1.67
C LYS A 15 -8.98 5.23 -0.58
N VAL A 16 -8.99 5.75 0.64
CA VAL A 16 -9.77 5.19 1.74
C VAL A 16 -11.27 5.52 1.59
N VAL A 17 -11.59 6.74 1.17
CA VAL A 17 -12.98 7.18 0.96
C VAL A 17 -13.65 6.37 -0.17
N ASP A 18 -12.89 6.07 -1.23
CA ASP A 18 -13.37 5.28 -2.38
C ASP A 18 -13.62 3.79 -2.06
N ILE A 19 -13.20 3.30 -0.88
CA ILE A 19 -13.47 1.92 -0.47
C ILE A 19 -14.99 1.77 -0.23
N PRO A 20 -15.66 0.76 -0.82
CA PRO A 20 -17.08 0.54 -0.56
C PRO A 20 -17.36 0.33 0.94
N GLN A 21 -18.45 0.91 1.43
CA GLN A 21 -18.78 0.88 2.87
C GLN A 21 -18.83 -0.53 3.45
N ASP A 22 -19.37 -1.50 2.72
CA ASP A 22 -19.46 -2.91 3.12
C ASP A 22 -18.09 -3.63 3.19
N LYS A 23 -17.01 -2.99 2.72
CA LYS A 23 -15.63 -3.49 2.79
C LYS A 23 -14.81 -2.81 3.89
N LYS A 24 -15.22 -1.64 4.38
CA LYS A 24 -14.44 -0.85 5.36
C LYS A 24 -14.22 -1.60 6.67
N ASP A 25 -15.18 -2.41 7.11
CA ASP A 25 -15.07 -3.22 8.33
C ASP A 25 -13.91 -4.23 8.30
N LYS A 26 -13.60 -4.79 7.13
CA LYS A 26 -12.46 -5.71 6.96
C LYS A 26 -11.17 -4.95 6.66
N PHE A 27 -11.26 -3.86 5.93
CA PHE A 27 -10.10 -3.05 5.58
C PHE A 27 -9.48 -2.36 6.78
N LYS A 28 -10.29 -1.80 7.69
CA LYS A 28 -9.83 -1.11 8.90
C LYS A 28 -8.85 -1.93 9.75
N PRO A 29 -9.18 -3.14 10.23
CA PRO A 29 -8.24 -3.94 11.03
C PRO A 29 -7.01 -4.37 10.23
N PHE A 30 -7.16 -4.65 8.93
CA PHE A 30 -6.04 -4.99 8.07
C PHE A 30 -5.05 -3.82 7.90
N SER A 31 -5.57 -2.61 7.68
CA SER A 31 -4.76 -1.39 7.55
C SER A 31 -3.93 -1.08 8.80
N ALA A 32 -4.45 -1.42 9.99
CA ALA A 32 -3.72 -1.27 11.24
C ALA A 32 -2.53 -2.24 11.35
N GLY A 33 -2.66 -3.47 10.83
CA GLY A 33 -1.61 -4.49 10.86
C GLY A 33 -0.58 -4.39 9.73
N ALA A 34 -0.95 -3.81 8.58
CA ALA A 34 -0.11 -3.81 7.37
C ALA A 34 1.31 -3.24 7.55
N PRO A 35 1.54 -2.10 8.23
CA PRO A 35 2.90 -1.62 8.50
C PRO A 35 3.74 -2.61 9.31
N SER A 36 3.11 -3.26 10.31
CA SER A 36 3.78 -4.23 11.17
C SER A 36 4.18 -5.48 10.38
N MET A 37 3.33 -5.97 9.47
CA MET A 37 3.67 -7.10 8.59
C MET A 37 4.92 -6.83 7.75
N ILE A 38 5.06 -5.61 7.21
CA ILE A 38 6.25 -5.21 6.45
C ILE A 38 7.50 -5.19 7.33
N LEU A 39 7.40 -4.65 8.55
CA LEU A 39 8.54 -4.56 9.46
C LEU A 39 9.01 -5.93 9.98
N GLN A 40 8.07 -6.85 10.23
CA GLN A 40 8.38 -8.16 10.80
C GLN A 40 8.81 -9.19 9.74
N ASN A 41 8.16 -9.19 8.57
CA ASN A 41 8.37 -10.21 7.55
C ASN A 41 9.15 -9.68 6.33
N GLY A 42 9.33 -8.37 6.22
CA GLY A 42 9.96 -7.73 5.07
C GLY A 42 8.96 -7.32 3.98
N PHE A 43 9.36 -6.33 3.19
CA PHE A 43 8.49 -5.64 2.24
C PHE A 43 7.96 -6.55 1.13
N GLY A 44 8.85 -7.27 0.45
CA GLY A 44 8.47 -8.16 -0.65
C GLY A 44 7.62 -9.34 -0.20
N GLN A 45 7.91 -9.92 0.97
CA GLN A 45 7.12 -11.01 1.54
C GLN A 45 5.71 -10.55 1.92
N ALA A 46 5.58 -9.36 2.53
CA ALA A 46 4.27 -8.78 2.83
C ALA A 46 3.45 -8.56 1.56
N LEU A 47 4.04 -8.00 0.50
CA LEU A 47 3.36 -7.81 -0.80
C LEU A 47 2.89 -9.16 -1.39
N ALA A 48 3.75 -10.18 -1.39
CA ALA A 48 3.40 -11.52 -1.87
C ALA A 48 2.28 -12.15 -1.05
N PHE A 49 2.30 -11.98 0.28
CA PHE A 49 1.25 -12.45 1.18
C PHE A 49 -0.09 -11.79 0.88
N TRP A 50 -0.12 -10.48 0.63
CA TRP A 50 -1.36 -9.77 0.27
C TRP A 50 -1.94 -10.31 -1.04
N ILE A 51 -1.10 -10.53 -2.05
CA ILE A 51 -1.54 -11.15 -3.32
C ILE A 51 -2.13 -12.54 -3.06
N ALA A 52 -1.44 -13.39 -2.29
CA ALA A 52 -1.88 -14.76 -2.01
C ALA A 52 -3.18 -14.84 -1.21
N LYS A 53 -3.47 -13.85 -0.34
CA LYS A 53 -4.69 -13.79 0.47
C LYS A 53 -5.85 -13.06 -0.20
N SER A 54 -5.59 -12.43 -1.34
CA SER A 54 -6.62 -11.71 -2.09
C SER A 54 -7.65 -12.68 -2.63
N LYS A 55 -8.92 -12.51 -2.22
CA LYS A 55 -10.04 -13.37 -2.67
C LYS A 55 -10.70 -12.86 -3.95
N ASN A 56 -10.65 -11.55 -4.15
CA ASN A 56 -11.16 -10.82 -5.30
C ASN A 56 -10.54 -9.41 -5.33
N GLU A 57 -10.87 -8.63 -6.34
CA GLU A 57 -10.35 -7.27 -6.55
C GLU A 57 -10.68 -6.28 -5.43
N TYR A 58 -11.75 -6.53 -4.66
CA TYR A 58 -12.22 -5.68 -3.56
C TYR A 58 -11.86 -6.22 -2.16
N SER A 59 -11.08 -7.30 -2.08
CA SER A 59 -10.63 -7.82 -0.78
C SER A 59 -9.65 -6.85 -0.13
N GLU A 60 -9.64 -6.78 1.20
CA GLU A 60 -8.80 -5.85 1.95
C GLU A 60 -7.31 -5.94 1.60
N HIS A 61 -6.86 -7.16 1.30
CA HIS A 61 -5.49 -7.46 0.86
C HIS A 61 -5.20 -6.86 -0.52
N MET A 62 -6.09 -7.06 -1.50
CA MET A 62 -5.92 -6.53 -2.86
C MET A 62 -6.05 -5.01 -2.89
N THR A 63 -7.01 -4.45 -2.14
CA THR A 63 -7.17 -3.00 -2.00
C THR A 63 -5.89 -2.37 -1.47
N MET A 64 -5.31 -2.89 -0.39
CA MET A 64 -4.05 -2.38 0.15
C MET A 64 -2.89 -2.52 -0.83
N PHE A 65 -2.77 -3.68 -1.48
CA PHE A 65 -1.74 -3.91 -2.48
C PHE A 65 -1.83 -2.88 -3.62
N ASN A 66 -3.03 -2.62 -4.13
CA ASN A 66 -3.27 -1.65 -5.20
C ASN A 66 -2.96 -0.22 -4.76
N ILE A 67 -3.32 0.17 -3.53
CA ILE A 67 -2.96 1.49 -2.97
C ILE A 67 -1.43 1.68 -2.96
N VAL A 68 -0.69 0.67 -2.48
CA VAL A 68 0.78 0.72 -2.44
C VAL A 68 1.37 0.74 -3.85
N LYS A 69 0.90 -0.15 -4.73
CA LYS A 69 1.36 -0.22 -6.12
C LYS A 69 1.18 1.12 -6.82
N GLU A 70 -0.02 1.69 -6.75
CA GLU A 70 -0.34 2.94 -7.42
C GLU A 70 0.51 4.10 -6.89
N TRP A 71 0.69 4.21 -5.56
CA TRP A 71 1.53 5.26 -4.96
C TRP A 71 2.98 5.17 -5.43
N LEU A 72 3.58 3.98 -5.38
CA LEU A 72 4.98 3.80 -5.76
C LEU A 72 5.20 4.05 -7.27
N CYS A 73 4.26 3.64 -8.11
CA CYS A 73 4.31 3.93 -9.54
C CYS A 73 4.17 5.44 -9.83
N GLN A 74 3.21 6.14 -9.18
CA GLN A 74 3.02 7.59 -9.36
C GLN A 74 4.22 8.42 -8.90
N ASN A 75 5.01 7.93 -7.94
CA ASN A 75 6.20 8.60 -7.42
C ASN A 75 7.50 8.11 -8.07
N ASN A 76 7.44 7.36 -9.18
CA ASN A 76 8.60 6.83 -9.91
C ASN A 76 9.57 5.99 -9.06
N LEU A 77 9.07 5.32 -8.02
CA LEU A 77 9.90 4.44 -7.18
C LEU A 77 9.98 3.01 -7.74
N THR A 78 9.03 2.65 -8.60
CA THR A 78 9.00 1.42 -9.39
C THR A 78 7.98 1.61 -10.52
N THR A 79 7.79 0.59 -11.35
CA THR A 79 6.78 0.57 -12.41
C THR A 79 6.05 -0.77 -12.42
N GLY A 80 4.95 -0.87 -13.16
CA GLY A 80 4.29 -2.15 -13.44
C GLY A 80 2.82 -1.99 -13.74
N GLN A 81 2.37 -2.47 -14.89
CA GLN A 81 0.98 -2.36 -15.33
C GLN A 81 0.08 -3.36 -14.60
N ASN A 82 0.56 -4.59 -14.40
CA ASN A 82 -0.15 -5.65 -13.67
C ASN A 82 0.61 -6.06 -12.39
N THR A 83 0.02 -6.98 -11.62
CA THR A 83 0.59 -7.45 -10.33
C THR A 83 1.93 -8.14 -10.51
N THR A 84 2.04 -9.01 -11.51
CA THR A 84 3.26 -9.79 -11.77
C THR A 84 4.42 -8.91 -12.19
N GLU A 85 4.18 -7.95 -13.08
CA GLU A 85 5.18 -6.99 -13.53
C GLU A 85 5.66 -6.10 -12.37
N PHE A 86 4.74 -5.59 -11.55
CA PHE A 86 5.09 -4.79 -10.38
C PHE A 86 5.97 -5.56 -9.39
N ILE A 87 5.61 -6.79 -9.03
CA ILE A 87 6.43 -7.61 -8.12
C ILE A 87 7.80 -7.94 -8.73
N ARG A 88 7.86 -8.24 -10.03
CA ARG A 88 9.12 -8.47 -10.74
C ARG A 88 10.02 -7.23 -10.64
N ASN A 89 9.48 -6.05 -10.90
CA ASN A 89 10.26 -4.80 -10.84
C ASN A 89 10.73 -4.50 -9.41
N ILE A 90 9.89 -4.73 -8.39
CA ILE A 90 10.31 -4.65 -6.97
C ILE A 90 11.49 -5.60 -6.68
N SER A 91 11.47 -6.82 -7.21
CA SER A 91 12.53 -7.82 -6.99
C SER A 91 13.85 -7.48 -7.70
N GLN A 92 13.83 -6.56 -8.66
CA GLN A 92 14.98 -6.14 -9.45
C GLN A 92 15.59 -4.81 -8.95
N LEU A 93 14.94 -4.13 -8.00
CA LEU A 93 15.49 -2.92 -7.39
C LEU A 93 16.82 -3.24 -6.69
N ASP A 94 17.77 -2.31 -6.78
CA ASP A 94 18.95 -2.39 -5.93
C ASP A 94 18.57 -2.18 -4.45
N GLN A 95 19.50 -2.47 -3.55
CA GLN A 95 19.25 -2.39 -2.11
C GLN A 95 18.79 -0.99 -1.65
N SER A 96 19.35 0.08 -2.21
CA SER A 96 19.03 1.46 -1.83
C SER A 96 17.63 1.84 -2.30
N GLN A 97 17.30 1.50 -3.56
CA GLN A 97 15.97 1.70 -4.13
C GLN A 97 14.91 0.90 -3.38
N TYR A 98 15.20 -0.36 -3.07
CA TYR A 98 14.29 -1.24 -2.32
C TYR A 98 13.97 -0.68 -0.93
N LEU A 99 14.99 -0.23 -0.19
CA LEU A 99 14.82 0.39 1.11
C LEU A 99 14.06 1.72 1.01
N THR A 100 14.27 2.48 -0.07
CA THR A 100 13.52 3.72 -0.33
C THR A 100 12.04 3.43 -0.57
N ALA A 101 11.72 2.44 -1.41
CA ALA A 101 10.34 2.01 -1.66
C ALA A 101 9.66 1.47 -0.39
N GLN A 102 10.37 0.71 0.44
CA GLN A 102 9.87 0.22 1.72
C GLN A 102 9.57 1.38 2.70
N LYS A 103 10.50 2.33 2.86
CA LYS A 103 10.31 3.51 3.72
C LYS A 103 9.15 4.37 3.24
N GLU A 104 9.04 4.59 1.94
CA GLU A 104 7.94 5.34 1.35
C GLU A 104 6.59 4.64 1.59
N THR A 105 6.53 3.32 1.40
CA THR A 105 5.34 2.52 1.66
C THR A 105 4.91 2.66 3.12
N LEU A 106 5.82 2.50 4.08
CA LEU A 106 5.52 2.66 5.50
C LEU A 106 4.99 4.07 5.83
N ALA A 107 5.58 5.11 5.25
CA ALA A 107 5.13 6.49 5.44
C ALA A 107 3.73 6.75 4.86
N LEU A 108 3.38 6.13 3.73
CA LEU A 108 2.04 6.15 3.18
C LEU A 108 1.04 5.41 4.09
N LEU A 109 1.38 4.20 4.53
CA LEU A 109 0.47 3.35 5.30
C LEU A 109 0.07 3.97 6.64
N GLU A 110 0.89 4.84 7.23
CA GLU A 110 0.51 5.62 8.41
C GLU A 110 -0.72 6.51 8.15
N TRP A 111 -0.84 7.12 6.97
CA TRP A 111 -2.02 7.90 6.58
C TRP A 111 -3.22 7.01 6.27
N VAL A 112 -3.00 5.92 5.52
CA VAL A 112 -4.06 4.94 5.19
C VAL A 112 -4.69 4.40 6.48
N LYS A 113 -3.88 3.99 7.45
CA LYS A 113 -4.31 3.53 8.77
C LYS A 113 -5.13 4.60 9.52
N ARG A 114 -4.65 5.85 9.54
CA ARG A 114 -5.35 6.95 10.24
C ARG A 114 -6.74 7.20 9.65
N TYR A 115 -6.86 7.26 8.33
CA TYR A 115 -8.14 7.52 7.67
C TYR A 115 -9.09 6.32 7.76
N ALA A 116 -8.58 5.10 7.60
CA ALA A 116 -9.40 3.89 7.78
C ALA A 116 -9.92 3.79 9.23
N ASN A 117 -9.11 4.18 10.21
CA ASN A 117 -9.55 4.18 11.61
C ASN A 117 -10.59 5.27 11.91
N ALA A 118 -10.50 6.42 11.25
CA ALA A 118 -11.46 7.52 11.36
C ALA A 118 -12.85 7.18 10.78
N GLY A 119 -12.98 6.09 10.02
CA GLY A 119 -14.26 5.65 9.46
C GLY A 119 -14.76 6.51 8.30
N LEU A 120 -13.85 7.21 7.62
CA LEU A 120 -14.13 7.99 6.41
C LEU A 120 -14.53 7.08 5.26
#